data_AF-A0A920MGB8-F1
#
_entry.id   AF-A0A920MGB8-F1
#
_cell.length_a   1.000
_cell.length_b   1.000
_cell.length_c   1.000
_cell.angle_alpha   90.00
_cell.angle_beta   90.00
_cell.angle_gamma   90.00
#
_symmetry.space_group_name_H-M   'P 1'
#
loop_
_entity.id
_entity.type
_entity.pdbx_description
1 polymer ?
#
loop_
_entity_poly.entity_id
_entity_poly.type
_entity_poly.pdbx_seq_one_letter_code
_entity_poly.pdbx_strand_id
1 'polypeptide(L)' 'MRHFCKKLSISFKPDGLLFIHIFCHKETAYLYEESGEKDWMTRNFFRGGIMPSHDIFSHFSEFEKKKTWKVMDSIHQDA' A
#
# COMPACT_ATOMS: atom_id res chain seq x y z
N MET A 1 -2.28 -4.89 -8.69
CA MET A 1 -0.99 -4.22 -8.41
C MET A 1 0.07 -4.41 -9.50
N ARG A 2 0.49 -5.64 -9.88
CA ARG A 2 1.54 -5.85 -10.92
C ARG A 2 1.29 -5.09 -12.23
N HIS A 3 0.08 -5.23 -12.78
CA HIS A 3 -0.33 -4.53 -14.01
C HIS A 3 -0.25 -3.00 -13.87
N PHE A 4 -0.57 -2.47 -12.69
CA PHE A 4 -0.48 -1.05 -12.42
C PHE A 4 0.97 -0.57 -12.40
N CYS A 5 1.86 -1.27 -11.69
CA CYS A 5 3.30 -0.96 -11.66
C CYS A 5 3.90 -0.97 -13.08
N LYS A 6 3.56 -1.95 -13.90
CA LYS A 6 4.00 -2.03 -15.30
C LYS A 6 3.49 -0.87 -16.17
N LYS A 7 2.24 -0.45 -15.99
CA LYS A 7 1.70 0.72 -16.71
C LYS A 7 2.36 2.02 -16.27
N LEU A 8 2.65 2.15 -14.98
CA LEU A 8 3.35 3.31 -14.47
C LEU A 8 4.77 3.40 -15.04
N SER A 9 5.55 2.31 -15.02
CA SER A 9 6.95 2.34 -15.46
C SER A 9 7.13 2.77 -16.92
N ILE A 10 6.20 2.41 -17.81
CA ILE A 10 6.24 2.85 -19.22
C ILE A 10 5.83 4.31 -19.44
N SER A 11 5.22 4.94 -18.43
CA SER A 11 4.71 6.32 -18.53
C SER A 11 5.72 7.38 -18.06
N PHE A 12 6.85 6.96 -17.51
CA PHE A 12 7.91 7.86 -17.04
C PHE A 12 9.05 7.98 -18.06
N LYS A 13 9.75 9.12 -18.01
CA LYS A 13 11.08 9.25 -18.62
C LYS A 13 12.06 8.27 -17.92
N PRO A 14 13.16 7.86 -18.57
CA PRO A 14 14.12 6.91 -17.99
C PRO A 14 14.58 7.24 -16.56
N ASP A 15 14.75 8.53 -16.25
CA ASP A 15 15.19 9.02 -14.93
C ASP A 15 14.05 9.61 -14.08
N GLY A 16 12.80 9.29 -14.41
CA GLY A 16 11.63 9.75 -13.68
C GLY A 16 11.60 9.20 -12.25
N LEU A 17 11.21 10.04 -11.29
CA LEU A 17 11.04 9.64 -9.89
C LEU A 17 9.54 9.46 -9.57
N LEU A 18 9.23 8.36 -8.88
CA LEU A 18 7.92 8.07 -8.34
C LEU A 18 7.95 8.21 -6.82
N PHE A 19 7.01 8.99 -6.28
CA PHE A 19 6.78 9.10 -4.85
C PHE A 19 5.43 8.48 -4.50
N ILE A 20 5.41 7.59 -3.50
CA ILE A 20 4.20 6.91 -3.05
C ILE A 20 4.06 7.10 -1.55
N HIS A 21 2.89 7.59 -1.13
CA HIS A 21 2.46 7.62 0.26
C HIS A 21 1.25 6.70 0.42
N ILE A 22 1.38 5.66 1.24
CA ILE A 22 0.33 4.68 1.50
C ILE A 22 0.26 4.36 2.99
N PHE A 23 -0.94 4.09 3.49
CA PHE A 23 -1.11 3.39 4.75
C PHE A 23 -0.77 1.92 4.56
N CYS A 24 -0.06 1.34 5.53
CA CYS A 24 0.37 -0.05 5.49
C CYS A 24 0.46 -0.60 6.91
N HIS A 25 0.26 -1.91 7.03
CA HIS A 25 0.63 -2.64 8.22
C HIS A 25 2.15 -2.89 8.21
N LYS A 26 2.74 -3.01 9.39
CA LYS A 26 4.19 -3.02 9.57
C LYS A 26 4.85 -4.24 8.90
N GLU A 27 4.17 -5.39 8.88
CA GLU A 27 4.78 -6.69 8.56
C GLU A 27 3.95 -7.53 7.60
N THR A 28 2.63 -7.57 7.77
CA THR A 28 1.72 -8.41 6.96
C THR A 28 0.88 -7.59 6.00
N ALA A 29 0.53 -8.20 4.87
CA ALA A 29 -0.53 -7.71 4.01
C ALA A 29 -1.78 -8.59 4.20
N TYR A 30 -2.96 -7.99 4.28
CA TYR A 30 -4.22 -8.72 4.46
C TYR A 30 -5.36 -8.06 3.69
N LEU A 31 -6.40 -8.84 3.41
CA LEU A 31 -7.63 -8.31 2.82
C LEU A 31 -8.43 -7.61 3.92
N TYR A 32 -9.07 -6.50 3.59
CA TYR A 32 -10.06 -5.94 4.50
C TYR A 32 -11.32 -6.82 4.46
N GLU A 33 -11.56 -7.56 5.54
CA GLU A 33 -12.73 -8.41 5.71
C GLU A 33 -13.78 -7.67 6.54
N GLU A 34 -15.04 -7.68 6.11
CA GLU A 34 -16.14 -7.07 6.85
C GLU A 34 -16.45 -7.88 8.12
N SER A 35 -15.75 -7.62 9.22
CA SER A 35 -15.96 -8.32 10.49
C SER A 35 -16.98 -7.58 11.38
N GLY A 36 -18.26 -7.79 11.08
CA GLY A 36 -19.38 -7.32 11.92
C GLY A 36 -19.77 -5.84 11.76
N GLU A 37 -20.74 -5.39 12.57
CA GLU A 37 -21.36 -4.06 12.45
C GLU A 37 -20.44 -2.89 12.84
N LYS A 38 -19.36 -3.15 13.57
CA LYS A 38 -18.41 -2.12 14.02
C LYS A 38 -17.37 -1.74 12.97
N ASP A 39 -17.27 -2.49 11.87
CA ASP A 39 -16.25 -2.26 10.86
C ASP A 39 -16.69 -1.26 9.77
N TRP A 40 -17.09 -0.07 10.22
CA TRP A 40 -17.55 1.02 9.36
C TRP A 40 -16.46 1.48 8.39
N MET A 41 -15.20 1.49 8.82
CA MET A 41 -14.07 1.95 8.01
C MET A 41 -13.82 0.99 6.83
N THR A 42 -13.78 -0.33 7.06
CA THR A 42 -13.70 -1.31 5.98
C THR A 42 -14.87 -1.18 5.02
N ARG A 43 -16.11 -1.06 5.53
CA ARG A 43 -17.31 -0.99 4.68
C ARG A 43 -17.35 0.25 3.78
N ASN A 44 -16.90 1.39 4.27
CA ASN A 44 -17.05 2.68 3.56
C ASN A 44 -15.80 3.07 2.74
N PHE A 45 -14.60 2.70 3.18
CA PHE A 45 -13.36 3.16 2.55
C PHE A 45 -12.52 2.05 1.93
N PHE A 46 -12.52 0.86 2.53
CA PHE A 46 -11.55 -0.20 2.16
C PHE A 46 -12.19 -1.50 1.65
N ARG A 47 -13.47 -1.46 1.28
CA ARG A 47 -14.23 -2.63 0.85
C ARG A 47 -13.61 -3.26 -0.39
N GLY A 48 -13.30 -4.56 -0.31
CA GLY A 48 -12.62 -5.30 -1.39
C GLY A 48 -11.17 -4.84 -1.63
N GLY A 49 -10.63 -4.00 -0.74
CA GLY A 49 -9.25 -3.55 -0.74
C GLY A 49 -8.35 -4.46 0.07
N ILE A 50 -7.10 -4.04 0.21
CA ILE A 50 -6.07 -4.71 1.01
C ILE A 50 -5.43 -3.69 1.94
N MET A 51 -5.04 -4.12 3.13
CA MET A 51 -3.99 -3.46 3.89
C MET A 51 -2.65 -3.94 3.33
N PRO A 52 -1.83 -3.07 2.71
CA PRO A 52 -0.50 -3.45 2.25
C PRO A 52 0.46 -3.71 3.41
N SER A 53 1.48 -4.53 3.18
CA SER A 53 2.67 -4.54 4.05
C SER A 53 3.58 -3.35 3.71
N HIS A 54 4.39 -2.92 4.68
CA HIS A 54 5.38 -1.85 4.46
C HIS A 54 6.34 -2.13 3.31
N ASP A 55 6.66 -3.40 3.06
CA ASP A 55 7.58 -3.83 2.01
C ASP A 55 6.88 -4.15 0.67
N ILE A 56 5.58 -3.91 0.52
CA ILE A 56 4.79 -4.37 -0.64
C ILE A 56 5.44 -4.03 -1.99
N PHE A 57 6.03 -2.85 -2.13
CA PHE A 57 6.65 -2.41 -3.38
C PHE A 57 7.96 -3.11 -3.71
N SER A 58 8.60 -3.76 -2.72
CA SER A 58 9.82 -4.55 -2.92
C SER A 58 9.55 -5.86 -3.70
N HIS A 59 8.29 -6.25 -3.87
CA HIS A 59 7.89 -7.43 -4.66
C HIS A 59 7.65 -7.14 -6.16
N PHE A 60 7.97 -5.92 -6.61
CA PHE A 60 7.82 -5.47 -7.99
C PHE A 60 9.19 -5.04 -8.52
N SER A 61 9.56 -5.53 -9.71
CA SER A 61 10.88 -5.29 -10.31
C SER A 61 10.92 -4.05 -11.20
N GLU A 62 9.77 -3.43 -11.45
CA GLU A 62 9.65 -2.28 -12.35
C GLU A 62 10.26 -0.98 -11.81
N PHE A 63 10.54 -0.91 -10.50
CA PHE A 63 11.07 0.28 -9.84
C PHE A 63 12.25 -0.06 -8.93
N GLU A 64 13.23 0.85 -8.89
CA GLU A 64 14.32 0.81 -7.93
C GLU A 64 13.99 1.71 -6.72
N LYS A 65 13.96 1.13 -5.52
CA LYS A 65 13.70 1.89 -4.28
C LYS A 65 14.91 2.78 -3.94
N LYS A 66 14.74 4.10 -4.06
CA LYS A 66 15.77 5.08 -3.65
C LYS A 66 15.72 5.44 -2.17
N LYS A 67 14.52 5.64 -1.61
CA LYS A 67 14.31 6.01 -0.20
C LYS A 67 12.98 5.46 0.31
N THR A 68 12.90 5.22 1.61
CA THR A 68 11.66 4.86 2.32
C THR A 68 11.60 5.61 3.64
N TRP A 69 10.39 5.97 4.05
CA TRP A 69 10.13 6.64 5.32
C TRP A 69 9.00 5.92 6.03
N LYS A 70 9.14 5.78 7.35
CA LYS A 70 8.07 5.32 8.23
C LYS A 70 7.57 6.55 8.97
N VAL A 71 6.33 6.93 8.69
CA VAL A 71 5.63 7.96 9.45
C VAL A 71 4.72 7.20 10.42
N MET A 72 5.01 7.28 11.71
CA MET A 72 4.16 6.70 12.74
C MET A 72 3.01 7.67 12.99
N ASP A 73 1.79 7.22 12.77
CA ASP A 73 0.60 7.89 13.26
C ASP A 73 0.25 7.30 14.63
N SER A 74 -0.15 8.14 15.58
CA SER A 74 -0.50 7.71 16.95
C SER A 74 -1.88 7.04 17.06
N ILE A 75 -2.51 6.74 15.91
CA ILE A 75 -3.86 6.19 15.83
C ILE A 75 -3.77 4.66 15.64
N HIS A 76 -3.93 3.96 16.77
CA HIS A 76 -4.24 2.53 16.93
C HIS A 76 -3.36 1.48 16.21
N GLN A 77 -2.51 0.84 17.02
CA GLN A 77 -2.34 -0.62 16.98
C GLN A 77 -3.73 -1.25 17.13
N ASP A 78 -4.14 -2.06 16.17
CA ASP A 78 -5.01 -3.24 16.30
C ASP A 78 -5.79 -3.46 15.01
N ALA A 79 -5.23 -4.32 14.17
CA ALA A 79 -5.92 -5.24 13.25
C ALA A 79 -4.88 -6.23 12.71
#